data_AF-A0A4R0N7P7-F1
#
_entry.id   AF-A0A4R0N7P7-F1
#
_cell.length_a   1.000
_cell.length_b   1.000
_cell.length_c   1.000
_cell.angle_alpha   90.00
_cell.angle_beta   90.00
_cell.angle_gamma   90.00
#
_symmetry.space_group_name_H-M   'P 1'
#
loop_
_entity.id
_entity.type
_entity.pdbx_description
1 polymer ?
#
loop_
_entity_poly.entity_id
_entity_poly.type
_entity_poly.pdbx_seq_one_letter_code
_entity_poly.pdbx_strand_id
1 'polypeptide(L)' 'MKKFNIEAADSQGLGHSYTIKPLKNECYQIFDEQHVRVATIEIDDEDPSHCRQSLDCRVDLFLLNAIRDGILLHDGVLVK' A
#
# COMPACT_ATOMS: atom_id res chain seq x y z
N MET A 1 12.06 1.81 -10.60
CA MET A 1 11.83 1.20 -9.27
C MET A 1 11.28 -0.20 -9.47
N LYS A 2 11.62 -1.15 -8.60
CA LYS A 2 11.16 -2.55 -8.71
C LYS A 2 9.80 -2.68 -8.00
N LYS A 3 8.92 -3.51 -8.56
CA LYS A 3 7.70 -3.95 -7.86
C LYS A 3 8.07 -4.88 -6.72
N PHE A 4 7.26 -4.90 -5.68
CA PHE A 4 7.45 -5.74 -4.49
C PHE A 4 6.10 -6.21 -3.96
N ASN A 5 6.12 -7.16 -3.02
CA ASN A 5 4.92 -7.76 -2.47
C ASN A 5 4.79 -7.42 -0.99
N ILE A 6 3.56 -7.25 -0.53
CA ILE A 6 3.21 -7.05 0.88
C ILE A 6 2.09 -8.02 1.23
N GLU A 7 2.19 -8.64 2.39
CA GLU A 7 1.10 -9.40 3.00
C GLU A 7 0.37 -8.48 3.98
N ALA A 8 -0.95 -8.37 3.85
CA ALA A 8 -1.79 -7.56 4.73
C ALA A 8 -3.05 -8.34 5.11
N ALA A 9 -3.46 -8.23 6.38
CA ALA A 9 -4.67 -8.87 6.85
C ALA A 9 -5.89 -7.97 6.64
N ASP A 10 -7.00 -8.55 6.20
CA ASP A 10 -8.28 -7.84 6.15
C ASP A 10 -8.91 -7.66 7.55
N SER A 11 -10.07 -7.02 7.59
CA SER A 11 -10.84 -6.82 8.83
C SER A 11 -11.29 -8.11 9.55
N GLN A 12 -11.23 -9.27 8.89
CA GLN A 12 -11.50 -10.58 9.50
C GLN A 12 -10.22 -11.30 9.94
N GLY A 13 -9.06 -10.69 9.74
CA GLY A 13 -7.76 -11.28 10.06
C GLY A 13 -7.26 -12.27 9.01
N LEU A 14 -7.88 -12.33 7.83
CA LEU A 14 -7.42 -13.18 6.74
C LEU A 14 -6.25 -12.48 6.02
N GLY A 15 -5.12 -13.16 5.92
CA GLY A 15 -3.95 -12.64 5.21
C GLY A 15 -4.12 -12.69 3.70
N HIS A 16 -3.84 -11.57 3.03
CA HIS A 16 -3.88 -11.43 1.58
C HIS A 16 -2.54 -10.90 1.07
N SER A 17 -2.13 -11.34 -0.12
CA SER A 17 -0.92 -10.85 -0.78
C SER A 17 -1.25 -9.77 -1.82
N TYR A 18 -0.57 -8.63 -1.71
CA TYR A 18 -0.68 -7.53 -2.66
C TYR A 18 0.63 -7.29 -3.39
N THR A 19 0.54 -7.03 -4.69
CA THR A 19 1.68 -6.53 -5.47
C THR A 19 1.64 -5.02 -5.48
N ILE A 20 2.72 -4.41 -5.01
CA ILE A 20 2.92 -2.96 -5.01
C ILE A 20 3.81 -2.57 -6.15
N LYS A 21 3.33 -1.61 -6.96
CA LYS A 21 4.09 -1.01 -8.04
C LYS A 21 4.31 0.47 -7.73
N PRO A 22 5.54 0.86 -7.34
CA PRO A 22 5.87 2.27 -7.17
C PRO A 22 5.81 3.01 -8.51
N LEU A 23 5.25 4.21 -8.47
CA LEU A 23 5.20 5.21 -9.54
C LEU A 23 6.11 6.39 -9.20
N LYS A 24 5.99 7.50 -9.94
CA LYS A 24 6.66 8.77 -9.62
C LYS A 24 5.89 9.50 -8.51
N ASN A 25 6.57 10.41 -7.80
CA ASN A 25 6.00 11.30 -6.78
C ASN A 25 5.31 10.52 -5.65
N GLU A 26 5.98 9.52 -5.09
CA GLU A 26 5.48 8.73 -3.94
C GLU A 26 4.08 8.11 -4.14
N CYS A 27 3.70 7.89 -5.40
CA CYS A 27 2.48 7.18 -5.75
C CYS A 27 2.76 5.67 -5.85
N TYR A 28 1.84 4.85 -5.36
CA TYR A 28 1.93 3.39 -5.36
C TYR A 28 0.63 2.81 -5.91
N GLN A 29 0.73 1.96 -6.94
CA GLN A 29 -0.40 1.16 -7.39
C GLN A 29 -0.43 -0.18 -6.64
N ILE A 30 -1.62 -0.57 -6.23
CA ILE A 30 -1.87 -1.79 -5.45
C ILE A 30 -2.66 -2.76 -6.33
N PHE A 31 -2.15 -3.98 -6.45
CA PHE A 31 -2.78 -5.07 -7.18
C PHE A 31 -3.05 -6.24 -6.24
N ASP A 32 -4.20 -6.89 -6.40
CA ASP A 32 -4.52 -8.11 -5.66
C ASP A 32 -3.80 -9.35 -6.24
N GLU A 33 -4.08 -10.52 -5.66
CA GLU A 33 -3.53 -11.82 -6.08
C GLU A 33 -3.92 -12.22 -7.51
N GLN A 34 -5.03 -11.66 -8.01
CA GLN A 34 -5.51 -11.85 -9.39
C GLN A 34 -4.88 -10.82 -10.35
N HIS A 35 -3.92 -10.01 -9.89
CA HIS A 35 -3.30 -8.91 -10.62
C HIS A 35 -4.27 -7.82 -11.07
N VAL A 36 -5.42 -7.70 -10.40
CA VAL A 36 -6.39 -6.63 -10.63
C VAL A 36 -5.97 -5.41 -9.81
N ARG A 37 -5.97 -4.23 -10.43
CA ARG A 37 -5.69 -2.97 -9.72
C ARG A 37 -6.84 -2.66 -8.77
N VAL A 38 -6.55 -2.60 -7.48
CA VAL A 38 -7.57 -2.38 -6.43
C VAL A 38 -7.47 -1.01 -5.75
N ALA A 39 -6.33 -0.33 -5.87
CA ALA A 39 -6.16 1.04 -5.40
C ALA A 39 -4.90 1.69 -6.00
N THR A 40 -4.85 3.02 -5.93
CA THR A 40 -3.63 3.81 -6.05
C THR A 40 -3.57 4.76 -4.87
N ILE A 41 -2.45 4.79 -4.14
CA ILE A 41 -2.23 5.70 -3.01
C ILE A 41 -1.03 6.60 -3.27
N GLU A 42 -1.10 7.82 -2.77
CA GLU A 42 0.03 8.74 -2.64
C GLU A 42 0.40 8.80 -1.15
N ILE A 43 1.64 8.46 -0.82
CA ILE A 43 2.19 8.57 0.54
C ILE A 43 3.02 9.84 0.57
N ASP A 44 2.84 10.66 1.60
CA ASP A 44 3.58 11.90 1.78
C ASP A 44 4.91 11.63 2.50
N ASP A 45 6.07 12.04 1.95
CA ASP A 45 7.38 11.87 2.63
C ASP A 45 7.50 12.74 3.90
N GLU A 46 6.78 13.88 3.99
CA GLU A 46 6.78 14.75 5.18
C GLU A 46 5.89 14.19 6.29
N ASP A 47 4.80 13.50 5.93
CA ASP A 47 3.92 12.80 6.88
C ASP A 47 3.52 11.40 6.38
N PRO A 48 4.44 10.41 6.46
CA PRO A 48 4.22 9.06 5.94
C PRO A 48 3.07 8.32 6.63
N SER A 49 2.63 8.80 7.79
CA SER A 49 1.48 8.30 8.54
C SER A 49 0.13 8.62 7.86
N HIS A 50 0.12 9.42 6.79
CA HIS A 50 -1.07 9.84 6.08
C HIS A 50 -0.97 9.55 4.58
N CYS A 51 -2.02 8.94 4.01
CA CYS A 51 -2.17 8.88 2.56
C CYS A 51 -2.71 10.22 2.08
N ARG A 52 -1.93 10.94 1.26
CA ARG A 52 -2.31 12.25 0.73
C ARG A 52 -3.50 12.14 -0.23
N GLN A 53 -3.55 11.08 -1.03
CA GLN A 53 -4.65 10.76 -1.92
C GLN A 53 -4.84 9.24 -2.06
N SER A 54 -6.09 8.80 -2.15
CA SER A 54 -6.45 7.42 -2.52
C SER A 54 -7.42 7.44 -3.71
N LEU A 55 -7.01 6.89 -4.84
CA LEU A 55 -7.82 6.74 -6.05
C LEU A 55 -8.19 5.27 -6.27
N ASP A 56 -9.36 5.04 -6.88
CA ASP A 56 -9.87 3.71 -7.21
C ASP A 56 -10.00 2.77 -5.99
N CYS A 57 -10.18 3.30 -4.78
CA CYS A 57 -10.12 2.54 -3.52
C CYS A 57 -11.27 1.53 -3.41
N ARG A 58 -11.02 0.27 -3.80
CA ARG A 58 -11.91 -0.88 -3.60
C ARG A 58 -11.53 -1.72 -2.37
N VAL A 59 -10.47 -1.31 -1.69
CA VAL A 59 -9.98 -1.90 -0.44
C VAL A 59 -10.50 -1.09 0.73
N ASP A 60 -10.82 -1.75 1.84
CA ASP A 60 -11.26 -1.04 3.04
C ASP A 60 -10.11 -0.25 3.69
N LEU A 61 -10.45 0.70 4.57
CA LEU A 61 -9.49 1.59 5.21
C LEU A 61 -8.47 0.85 6.08
N PHE A 62 -8.87 -0.23 6.75
CA PHE A 62 -7.97 -1.01 7.61
C PHE A 62 -6.91 -1.71 6.76
N LEU A 63 -7.34 -2.35 5.68
CA LEU A 63 -6.47 -2.99 4.72
C LEU A 63 -5.53 -1.98 4.04
N LEU A 64 -6.04 -0.80 3.69
CA LEU A 64 -5.25 0.28 3.10
C LEU A 64 -4.12 0.73 4.03
N ASN A 65 -4.42 0.87 5.34
CA ASN A 65 -3.42 1.23 6.35
C ASN A 65 -2.36 0.14 6.50
N ALA A 66 -2.75 -1.13 6.54
CA ALA A 66 -1.81 -2.25 6.62
C ALA A 66 -0.86 -2.29 5.40
N ILE A 67 -1.38 -2.04 4.20
CA ILE A 67 -0.58 -1.97 2.97
C ILE A 67 0.38 -0.78 3.02
N ARG A 68 -0.09 0.40 3.44
CA ARG A 68 0.76 1.58 3.62
C ARG A 68 1.90 1.28 4.60
N ASP A 69 1.61 0.70 5.76
CA ASP A 69 2.62 0.39 6.76
C ASP A 69 3.66 -0.61 6.21
N GLY A 70 3.23 -1.58 5.40
CA GLY A 70 4.15 -2.46 4.68
C GLY A 70 5.02 -1.75 3.64
N ILE A 71 4.50 -0.72 2.95
CA ILE A 71 5.29 0.10 2.02
C ILE A 71 6.35 0.89 2.78
N LEU A 72 5.96 1.54 3.89
CA LEU A 72 6.87 2.31 4.73
C LEU A 72 7.96 1.44 5.37
N LEU A 73 7.62 0.20 5.75
CA LEU A 73 8.60 -0.77 6.25
C LEU A 73 9.58 -1.19 5.15
N HIS A 74 9.08 -1.47 3.94
CA HIS A 74 9.91 -1.82 2.78
C HIS A 74 10.86 -0.68 2.39
N ASP A 75 10.36 0.56 2.38
CA ASP A 75 11.15 1.74 2.01
C ASP A 75 12.08 2.22 3.15
N GLY A 76 12.03 1.55 4.32
CA GLY A 76 12.92 1.79 5.44
C GLY A 76 12.55 3.02 6.29
N VAL A 77 11.36 3.59 6.09
CA VAL A 77 10.86 4.79 6.79
C VAL A 77 10.40 4.45 8.20
N LEU A 78 9.82 3.26 8.40
CA LEU A 78 9.38 2.77 9.72
C LEU A 78 10.51 2.16 10.58
N VAL A 79 11.78 2.22 10.13
CA VAL A 79 12.92 1.77 10.94
C VAL A 79 13.39 2.92 11.83
N LYS A 80 12.72 3.11 12.97
CA LYS A 80 13.22 3.94 14.07
C LYS A 80 12.82 3.36 15.43
#